data_AF-A0A8E2ET91-F1
#
_entry.id   AF-A0A8E2ET91-F1
#
_cell.length_a   1.000
_cell.length_b   1.000
_cell.length_c   1.000
_cell.angle_alpha   90.00
_cell.angle_beta   90.00
_cell.angle_gamma   90.00
#
_symmetry.space_group_name_H-M   'P 1'
#
loop_
_entity.id
_entity.type
_entity.pdbx_description
1 polymer ?
#
loop_
_entity_poly.entity_id
_entity_poly.type
_entity_poly.pdbx_seq_one_letter_code
_entity_poly.pdbx_strand_id
1 'polypeptide(L)'
;MALGTAFPDLNNPKPIFRVGNPGDVGSVEMSDLIFETLGPAPGAIIACMWDVHWRIGGTAGTQLQSDKCTKTPAIATVVNPACVGAFLLMHITSEASIYMENNWGWVADHELDLSDHNQINIYNGRGILIESRIAVWIYFQGNPNALDPFPPDPRYFDPTFENCFQAICYKTLGLRIYNSTYVLNYGAGLYSFFNNYDQCCLLTEACQQDMVEIELSEGIYLYGLSTLASQSMVTVDYTALVPSLANLDTFCQTVAIFEYA
;
A
#
# COMPACT_ATOMS: atom_id res chain seq x y z
N MET A 1 9.62 9.24 -15.69
CA MET A 1 9.19 10.17 -14.64
C MET A 1 8.00 10.99 -15.12
N ALA A 2 6.92 11.09 -14.35
CA ALA A 2 5.71 11.83 -14.71
C ALA A 2 5.69 13.26 -14.11
N LEU A 3 5.28 14.26 -14.91
CA LEU A 3 5.21 15.65 -14.46
C LEU A 3 3.90 15.91 -13.71
N GLY A 4 3.97 16.40 -12.46
CA GLY A 4 2.78 16.67 -11.64
C GLY A 4 1.73 17.58 -12.30
N THR A 5 2.15 18.53 -13.13
CA THR A 5 1.26 19.42 -13.90
C THR A 5 0.36 18.70 -14.91
N ALA A 6 0.69 17.48 -15.32
CA ALA A 6 -0.15 16.65 -16.20
C ALA A 6 -1.16 15.77 -15.44
N PHE A 7 -0.94 15.56 -14.13
CA PHE A 7 -1.75 14.69 -13.26
C PHE A 7 -2.22 15.40 -11.96
N PRO A 8 -2.72 16.65 -12.00
CA PRO A 8 -2.90 17.47 -10.79
C PRO A 8 -4.17 17.17 -9.98
N ASP A 9 -5.12 16.37 -10.52
CA ASP A 9 -6.48 16.24 -9.96
C ASP A 9 -6.73 14.84 -9.38
N LEU A 10 -6.79 14.79 -8.05
CA LEU A 10 -7.18 13.64 -7.22
C LEU A 10 -8.53 13.01 -7.63
N ASN A 11 -9.48 13.82 -8.09
CA ASN A 11 -10.84 13.37 -8.38
C ASN A 11 -10.96 12.77 -9.80
N ASN A 12 -9.97 13.04 -10.64
CA ASN A 12 -9.90 12.64 -12.04
C ASN A 12 -8.55 11.98 -12.37
N PRO A 13 -8.22 10.84 -11.72
CA PRO A 13 -6.97 10.13 -11.94
C PRO A 13 -6.84 9.65 -13.40
N LYS A 14 -5.59 9.63 -13.89
CA LYS A 14 -5.23 9.27 -15.28
C LYS A 14 -3.94 8.44 -15.27
N PRO A 15 -3.89 7.32 -16.00
CA PRO A 15 -2.67 6.51 -16.07
C PRO A 15 -1.49 7.31 -16.60
N ILE A 16 -0.32 7.15 -15.97
CA ILE A 16 0.96 7.57 -16.55
C ILE A 16 1.27 6.67 -17.74
N PHE A 17 1.07 5.36 -17.53
CA PHE A 17 1.33 4.35 -18.52
C PHE A 17 0.15 3.37 -18.55
N ARG A 18 -0.49 3.23 -19.71
CA ARG A 18 -1.57 2.27 -19.93
C ARG A 18 -1.03 1.14 -20.78
N VAL A 19 -1.21 -0.09 -20.31
CA VAL A 19 -0.88 -1.32 -21.04
C VAL A 19 -2.16 -1.91 -21.61
N GLY A 20 -2.31 -1.87 -22.93
CA GLY A 20 -3.52 -2.31 -23.63
C GLY A 20 -4.76 -1.47 -23.33
N ASN A 21 -5.86 -1.81 -23.99
CA ASN A 21 -7.22 -1.35 -23.69
C ASN A 21 -8.02 -2.52 -23.11
N PRO A 22 -9.20 -2.27 -22.49
CA PRO A 22 -10.12 -3.34 -22.13
C PRO A 22 -10.42 -4.24 -23.34
N GLY A 23 -10.39 -5.57 -23.12
CA GLY A 23 -10.49 -6.59 -24.16
C GLY A 23 -9.24 -6.86 -25.02
N ASP A 24 -8.17 -6.06 -24.94
CA ASP A 24 -6.94 -6.34 -25.70
C ASP A 24 -6.20 -7.55 -25.11
N VAL A 25 -5.80 -8.50 -25.97
CA VAL A 25 -5.04 -9.69 -25.59
C VAL A 25 -3.75 -9.76 -26.42
N GLY A 26 -2.61 -9.92 -25.74
CA GLY A 26 -1.29 -10.04 -26.36
C GLY A 26 -0.20 -10.22 -25.31
N SER A 27 1.06 -10.21 -25.75
CA SER A 27 2.23 -10.26 -24.86
C SER A 27 2.81 -8.86 -24.68
N VAL A 28 3.00 -8.44 -23.42
CA VAL A 28 3.70 -7.20 -23.06
C VAL A 28 4.67 -7.51 -21.92
N GLU A 29 5.94 -7.19 -22.15
CA GLU A 29 7.05 -7.39 -21.22
C GLU A 29 7.71 -6.05 -20.93
N MET A 30 8.08 -5.79 -19.68
CA MET A 30 8.89 -4.66 -19.26
C MET A 30 9.95 -5.13 -18.26
N SER A 31 11.19 -4.68 -18.42
CA SER A 31 12.28 -4.97 -17.49
C SER A 31 13.20 -3.77 -17.30
N ASP A 32 13.91 -3.74 -16.16
CA ASP A 32 14.98 -2.78 -15.86
C ASP A 32 14.50 -1.30 -15.87
N LEU A 33 13.34 -1.03 -15.26
CA LEU A 33 12.71 0.30 -15.24
C LEU A 33 12.47 0.79 -13.81
N ILE A 34 12.47 2.13 -13.63
CA ILE A 34 11.96 2.78 -12.42
C ILE A 34 10.93 3.83 -12.83
N PHE A 35 9.72 3.70 -12.30
CA PHE A 35 8.65 4.67 -12.45
C PHE A 35 8.64 5.64 -11.26
N GLU A 36 8.77 6.93 -11.56
CA GLU A 36 8.87 8.01 -10.57
C GLU A 36 7.98 9.20 -10.94
N THR A 37 7.67 10.04 -9.96
CA THR A 37 6.93 11.30 -10.13
C THR A 37 7.86 12.51 -9.93
N LEU A 38 7.74 13.52 -10.78
CA LEU A 38 8.35 14.84 -10.61
C LEU A 38 7.33 15.75 -9.91
N GLY A 39 7.48 15.89 -8.59
CA GLY A 39 6.49 16.54 -7.74
C GLY A 39 5.19 15.74 -7.60
N PRO A 40 4.12 16.38 -7.08
CA PRO A 40 2.85 15.70 -6.81
C PRO A 40 2.11 15.32 -8.08
N ALA A 41 1.85 14.03 -8.26
CA ALA A 41 1.13 13.47 -9.41
C ALA A 41 -0.04 12.56 -8.95
N PRO A 42 -1.01 13.09 -8.20
CA PRO A 42 -2.09 12.33 -7.54
C PRO A 42 -3.15 11.76 -8.48
N GLY A 43 -2.80 11.41 -9.73
CA GLY A 43 -3.66 10.71 -10.68
C GLY A 43 -3.08 9.42 -11.27
N ALA A 44 -1.81 9.08 -11.02
CA ALA A 44 -1.06 8.03 -11.72
C ALA A 44 -1.60 6.58 -11.60
N ILE A 45 -1.29 5.73 -12.61
CA ILE A 45 -1.54 4.26 -12.75
C ILE A 45 -0.54 3.65 -13.80
N ILE A 46 -0.02 2.40 -13.61
CA ILE A 46 0.97 1.62 -14.44
C ILE A 46 0.70 0.07 -14.40
N ALA A 47 1.29 -0.77 -15.31
CA ALA A 47 1.20 -2.27 -15.32
C ALA A 47 2.35 -3.08 -16.04
N CYS A 48 2.43 -4.41 -15.75
CA CYS A 48 3.18 -5.60 -16.28
C CYS A 48 4.72 -5.58 -16.42
N MET A 49 5.44 -6.33 -15.55
CA MET A 49 6.80 -5.96 -15.13
C MET A 49 7.68 -7.09 -14.52
N TRP A 50 8.97 -7.13 -14.86
CA TRP A 50 10.05 -7.88 -14.19
C TRP A 50 11.16 -6.91 -13.74
N ASP A 51 11.60 -6.93 -12.47
CA ASP A 51 12.64 -6.00 -11.98
C ASP A 51 12.33 -4.54 -12.35
N VAL A 52 11.07 -4.16 -12.11
CA VAL A 52 10.58 -2.80 -12.30
C VAL A 52 9.98 -2.32 -10.99
N HIS A 53 10.36 -1.10 -10.62
CA HIS A 53 9.99 -0.51 -9.35
C HIS A 53 9.19 0.78 -9.55
N TRP A 54 8.38 1.11 -8.55
CA TRP A 54 7.79 2.42 -8.38
C TRP A 54 8.49 3.08 -7.20
N ARG A 55 9.06 4.26 -7.40
CA ARG A 55 9.76 5.01 -6.36
C ARG A 55 9.16 6.41 -6.26
N ILE A 56 8.38 6.63 -5.21
CA ILE A 56 7.65 7.88 -4.99
C ILE A 56 8.37 8.71 -3.92
N GLY A 57 9.27 9.58 -4.38
CA GLY A 57 10.02 10.52 -3.56
C GLY A 57 11.37 10.00 -3.05
N GLY A 58 11.93 10.71 -2.07
CA GLY A 58 13.18 10.38 -1.38
C GLY A 58 14.45 10.46 -2.21
N THR A 59 14.39 10.96 -3.45
CA THR A 59 15.52 10.94 -4.40
C THR A 59 15.67 12.19 -5.23
N ALA A 60 16.91 12.45 -5.66
CA ALA A 60 17.32 13.60 -6.44
C ALA A 60 16.50 13.73 -7.73
N GLY A 61 15.88 14.89 -7.89
CA GLY A 61 15.02 15.19 -9.04
C GLY A 61 13.53 15.05 -8.74
N THR A 62 13.10 14.13 -7.86
CA THR A 62 11.66 13.95 -7.53
C THR A 62 11.01 15.21 -6.95
N GLN A 63 11.80 16.11 -6.36
CA GLN A 63 11.37 17.28 -5.58
C GLN A 63 10.56 16.93 -4.31
N LEU A 64 10.59 15.66 -3.91
CA LEU A 64 9.89 15.06 -2.78
C LEU A 64 10.95 14.54 -1.78
N GLN A 65 11.81 15.45 -1.32
CA GLN A 65 13.04 15.18 -0.57
C GLN A 65 13.02 15.81 0.84
N SER A 66 14.01 15.50 1.68
CA SER A 66 14.06 15.97 3.09
C SER A 66 14.03 17.50 3.23
N ASP A 67 14.52 18.24 2.23
CA ASP A 67 14.49 19.70 2.14
C ASP A 67 13.08 20.32 2.20
N LYS A 68 12.04 19.55 1.82
CA LYS A 68 10.64 19.97 1.77
C LYS A 68 9.70 19.10 2.59
N CYS A 69 10.05 17.83 2.74
CA CYS A 69 9.16 16.78 3.23
C CYS A 69 9.65 16.11 4.51
N THR A 70 10.62 16.69 5.23
CA THR A 70 11.05 16.20 6.55
C THR A 70 9.86 15.92 7.49
N LYS A 71 9.97 14.84 8.27
CA LYS A 71 8.98 14.52 9.32
C LYS A 71 8.89 15.61 10.39
N THR A 72 7.71 15.72 11.02
CA THR A 72 7.44 16.69 12.11
C THR A 72 6.72 16.06 13.32
N PRO A 73 7.22 14.96 13.92
CA PRO A 73 6.47 14.14 14.88
C PRO A 73 6.11 14.86 16.20
N ALA A 74 6.83 15.92 16.56
CA ALA A 74 6.60 16.70 17.78
C ALA A 74 5.39 17.65 17.71
N ILE A 75 4.75 17.79 16.54
CA ILE A 75 3.56 18.59 16.32
C ILE A 75 2.52 17.78 15.55
N ALA A 76 1.25 18.21 15.59
CA ALA A 76 0.23 17.65 14.70
C ALA A 76 0.66 17.89 13.25
N THR A 77 0.77 16.82 12.46
CA THR A 77 1.15 16.92 11.05
C THR A 77 0.02 17.55 10.27
N VAL A 78 0.30 18.67 9.60
CA VAL A 78 -0.56 19.25 8.56
C VAL A 78 0.01 18.78 7.23
N VAL A 79 -0.82 18.16 6.38
CA VAL A 79 -0.38 17.66 5.06
C VAL A 79 0.20 18.80 4.25
N ASN A 80 1.47 18.68 3.85
CA ASN A 80 2.11 19.57 2.90
C ASN A 80 1.72 19.16 1.47
N PRO A 81 0.96 19.97 0.70
CA PRO A 81 0.55 19.61 -0.66
C PRO A 81 1.74 19.40 -1.62
N ALA A 82 2.90 20.00 -1.33
CA ALA A 82 4.12 19.81 -2.10
C ALA A 82 4.76 18.40 -1.92
N CYS A 83 4.31 17.64 -0.91
CA CYS A 83 4.81 16.30 -0.56
C CYS A 83 3.82 15.18 -0.91
N VAL A 84 2.76 15.48 -1.65
CA VAL A 84 1.84 14.46 -2.19
C VAL A 84 2.57 13.65 -3.26
N GLY A 85 2.35 12.34 -3.29
CA GLY A 85 2.95 11.39 -4.22
C GLY A 85 2.04 11.07 -5.40
N ALA A 86 1.69 9.78 -5.56
CA ALA A 86 0.79 9.26 -6.58
C ALA A 86 -0.58 8.83 -6.02
N PHE A 87 -1.56 8.62 -6.91
CA PHE A 87 -2.90 8.12 -6.54
C PHE A 87 -2.89 6.64 -6.14
N LEU A 88 -2.21 5.86 -6.99
CA LEU A 88 -2.20 4.41 -7.03
C LEU A 88 -0.95 4.04 -7.83
N LEU A 89 -0.06 3.22 -7.29
CA LEU A 89 1.14 2.82 -8.04
C LEU A 89 0.74 1.96 -9.24
N MET A 90 -0.22 1.05 -9.01
CA MET A 90 -0.61 0.03 -9.98
C MET A 90 -2.10 -0.31 -9.89
N HIS A 91 -2.76 -0.39 -11.05
CA HIS A 91 -4.14 -0.85 -11.16
C HIS A 91 -4.20 -2.00 -12.15
N ILE A 92 -4.60 -3.18 -11.68
CA ILE A 92 -4.89 -4.32 -12.55
C ILE A 92 -6.39 -4.42 -12.64
N THR A 93 -6.91 -3.94 -13.77
CA THR A 93 -8.35 -3.87 -14.06
C THR A 93 -8.95 -5.27 -14.22
N SER A 94 -10.28 -5.35 -14.16
CA SER A 94 -11.06 -6.61 -14.13
C SER A 94 -10.80 -7.65 -15.22
N GLU A 95 -10.28 -7.24 -16.38
CA GLU A 95 -9.97 -8.11 -17.53
C GLU A 95 -8.46 -8.37 -17.73
N ALA A 96 -7.59 -7.78 -16.88
CA ALA A 96 -6.15 -7.83 -17.06
C ALA A 96 -5.51 -8.98 -16.25
N SER A 97 -4.73 -9.85 -16.91
CA SER A 97 -3.82 -10.79 -16.24
C SER A 97 -2.40 -10.25 -16.29
N ILE A 98 -1.58 -10.65 -15.32
CA ILE A 98 -0.25 -10.11 -15.15
C ILE A 98 0.67 -11.10 -14.44
N TYR A 99 1.94 -11.10 -14.83
CA TYR A 99 3.04 -11.67 -14.07
C TYR A 99 3.88 -10.54 -13.49
N MET A 100 4.34 -10.72 -12.25
CA MET A 100 5.18 -9.77 -11.52
C MET A 100 6.25 -10.55 -10.77
N GLU A 101 7.51 -10.18 -10.98
CA GLU A 101 8.64 -10.73 -10.23
C GLU A 101 9.70 -9.65 -9.99
N ASN A 102 10.27 -9.67 -8.78
CA ASN A 102 11.22 -8.69 -8.27
C ASN A 102 10.75 -7.22 -8.41
N ASN A 103 9.46 -6.97 -8.23
CA ASN A 103 8.94 -5.59 -8.23
C ASN A 103 9.01 -4.98 -6.83
N TRP A 104 9.10 -3.65 -6.77
CA TRP A 104 9.01 -2.92 -5.50
C TRP A 104 8.19 -1.66 -5.70
N GLY A 105 7.01 -1.61 -5.08
CA GLY A 105 6.25 -0.38 -4.92
C GLY A 105 6.65 0.30 -3.61
N TRP A 106 7.44 1.37 -3.68
CA TRP A 106 7.92 2.10 -2.50
C TRP A 106 7.49 3.57 -2.52
N VAL A 107 6.87 3.97 -1.43
CA VAL A 107 6.61 5.36 -1.07
C VAL A 107 7.67 5.76 -0.06
N ALA A 108 8.38 6.85 -0.31
CA ALA A 108 9.61 7.12 0.41
C ALA A 108 9.39 7.44 1.90
N ASP A 109 9.94 6.59 2.77
CA ASP A 109 9.97 6.80 4.22
C ASP A 109 11.20 7.61 4.67
N HIS A 110 12.26 7.66 3.85
CA HIS A 110 13.48 8.41 4.08
C HIS A 110 14.13 8.95 2.79
N GLU A 111 15.06 9.88 2.99
CA GLU A 111 15.89 10.50 1.97
C GLU A 111 17.10 9.62 1.60
N LEU A 112 17.33 9.43 0.30
CA LEU A 112 18.41 8.59 -0.24
C LEU A 112 19.62 9.39 -0.73
N ASP A 113 19.43 10.62 -1.23
CA ASP A 113 20.47 11.37 -1.96
C ASP A 113 21.01 12.62 -1.24
N LEU A 114 20.21 13.28 -0.39
CA LEU A 114 20.72 14.37 0.45
C LEU A 114 21.44 13.82 1.69
N SER A 115 22.47 14.53 2.14
CA SER A 115 23.41 14.08 3.18
C SER A 115 22.84 13.88 4.58
N ASP A 116 21.58 14.27 4.81
CA ASP A 116 20.94 14.10 6.11
C ASP A 116 20.26 12.72 6.28
N HIS A 117 19.95 12.05 5.16
CA HIS A 117 19.25 10.76 5.11
C HIS A 117 18.02 10.70 6.05
N ASN A 118 17.36 11.85 6.23
CA ASN A 118 16.29 11.99 7.21
C ASN A 118 15.01 11.27 6.77
N GLN A 119 14.21 10.88 7.75
CA GLN A 119 12.86 10.38 7.50
C GLN A 119 11.94 11.49 6.99
N ILE A 120 11.10 11.15 6.02
CA ILE A 120 10.23 12.09 5.31
C ILE A 120 8.76 11.65 5.33
N ASN A 121 7.87 12.62 5.17
CA ASN A 121 6.43 12.48 5.01
C ASN A 121 6.08 12.60 3.52
N ILE A 122 5.91 11.49 2.81
CA ILE A 122 5.35 11.47 1.44
C ILE A 122 3.93 10.93 1.49
N TYR A 123 2.98 11.64 0.88
CA TYR A 123 1.55 11.31 0.96
C TYR A 123 1.06 10.66 -0.34
N ASN A 124 1.08 9.33 -0.39
CA ASN A 124 0.63 8.53 -1.52
C ASN A 124 -0.68 7.80 -1.18
N GLY A 125 -1.61 7.70 -2.13
CA GLY A 125 -2.96 7.17 -1.85
C GLY A 125 -3.00 5.66 -1.67
N ARG A 126 -2.61 4.92 -2.71
CA ARG A 126 -2.73 3.46 -2.76
C ARG A 126 -1.44 2.83 -3.31
N GLY A 127 -1.14 1.64 -2.83
CA GLY A 127 -0.09 0.79 -3.39
C GLY A 127 -0.57 0.16 -4.70
N ILE A 128 -1.16 -1.04 -4.59
CA ILE A 128 -1.63 -1.83 -5.73
C ILE A 128 -3.11 -2.18 -5.53
N LEU A 129 -3.91 -2.05 -6.59
CA LEU A 129 -5.31 -2.46 -6.65
C LEU A 129 -5.47 -3.56 -7.70
N ILE A 130 -6.07 -4.67 -7.31
CA ILE A 130 -6.38 -5.81 -8.17
C ILE A 130 -7.90 -5.97 -8.21
N GLU A 131 -8.49 -5.80 -9.39
CA GLU A 131 -9.91 -6.12 -9.66
C GLU A 131 -10.06 -7.29 -10.62
N SER A 132 -8.93 -7.85 -11.09
CA SER A 132 -8.86 -8.94 -12.07
C SER A 132 -9.71 -10.13 -11.68
N ARG A 133 -10.43 -10.67 -12.68
CA ARG A 133 -11.19 -11.93 -12.58
C ARG A 133 -10.43 -13.13 -13.15
N ILE A 134 -9.14 -12.94 -13.44
CA ILE A 134 -8.20 -13.93 -13.98
C ILE A 134 -6.88 -13.87 -13.19
N ALA A 135 -5.98 -14.85 -13.38
CA ALA A 135 -4.83 -15.04 -12.48
C ALA A 135 -3.86 -13.83 -12.41
N VAL A 136 -3.37 -13.56 -11.19
CA VAL A 136 -2.51 -12.44 -10.77
C VAL A 136 -1.66 -12.87 -9.54
N TRP A 137 -0.42 -12.38 -9.41
CA TRP A 137 0.51 -12.68 -8.30
C TRP A 137 1.29 -11.42 -7.85
N ILE A 138 1.17 -10.96 -6.58
CA ILE A 138 1.73 -9.65 -6.10
C ILE A 138 2.01 -9.61 -4.57
N TYR A 139 2.82 -8.64 -4.10
CA TYR A 139 3.12 -8.30 -2.68
C TYR A 139 3.03 -6.75 -2.36
N PHE A 140 3.68 -6.25 -1.28
CA PHE A 140 3.99 -4.83 -0.90
C PHE A 140 2.98 -3.92 -0.11
N GLN A 141 3.50 -2.82 0.49
CA GLN A 141 2.90 -1.83 1.45
C GLN A 141 3.57 -0.43 1.28
N GLY A 142 3.21 0.74 1.89
CA GLY A 142 2.12 1.19 2.79
C GLY A 142 2.44 2.57 3.47
N ASN A 143 1.46 3.21 4.17
CA ASN A 143 1.52 4.50 4.95
C ASN A 143 1.64 5.82 4.10
N PRO A 144 0.86 6.92 4.32
CA PRO A 144 0.36 7.56 5.57
C PRO A 144 -0.98 7.02 6.12
N ASN A 145 -1.64 7.78 7.03
CA ASN A 145 -3.01 7.48 7.47
C ASN A 145 -3.95 7.40 6.26
N ALA A 146 -4.89 6.46 6.28
CA ALA A 146 -5.56 6.00 5.08
C ALA A 146 -6.71 6.90 4.57
N LEU A 147 -6.98 8.05 5.21
CA LEU A 147 -8.09 8.95 4.86
C LEU A 147 -7.64 10.32 4.33
N ASP A 148 -6.36 10.68 4.47
CA ASP A 148 -5.82 12.00 4.14
C ASP A 148 -4.45 11.85 3.43
N PRO A 149 -4.24 12.40 2.22
CA PRO A 149 -5.11 13.29 1.43
C PRO A 149 -6.04 12.58 0.43
N PHE A 150 -6.21 11.27 0.55
CA PHE A 150 -7.04 10.47 -0.35
C PHE A 150 -8.28 10.00 0.40
N PRO A 151 -9.43 10.69 0.28
CA PRO A 151 -10.68 10.18 0.84
C PRO A 151 -11.11 8.89 0.11
N PRO A 152 -11.91 8.03 0.76
CA PRO A 152 -12.44 6.81 0.14
C PRO A 152 -13.23 7.13 -1.14
N ASP A 153 -12.83 6.50 -2.25
CA ASP A 153 -13.49 6.62 -3.55
C ASP A 153 -14.24 5.31 -3.87
N PRO A 154 -15.59 5.34 -3.92
CA PRO A 154 -16.37 4.13 -4.17
C PRO A 154 -16.16 3.56 -5.57
N ARG A 155 -15.54 4.30 -6.50
CA ARG A 155 -15.15 3.78 -7.84
C ARG A 155 -14.04 2.73 -7.76
N TYR A 156 -13.27 2.72 -6.68
CA TYR A 156 -12.14 1.82 -6.42
C TYR A 156 -12.36 0.91 -5.20
N PHE A 157 -13.59 0.88 -4.68
CA PHE A 157 -14.01 0.09 -3.51
C PHE A 157 -13.17 0.33 -2.26
N ASP A 158 -12.66 1.55 -2.04
CA ASP A 158 -11.77 1.85 -0.91
C ASP A 158 -12.39 1.52 0.47
N PRO A 159 -11.57 1.12 1.46
CA PRO A 159 -12.04 0.98 2.84
C PRO A 159 -12.46 2.35 3.38
N THR A 160 -13.67 2.44 3.92
CA THR A 160 -14.22 3.70 4.43
C THR A 160 -13.76 4.03 5.86
N PHE A 161 -13.24 3.03 6.59
CA PHE A 161 -12.90 3.10 8.01
C PHE A 161 -14.05 3.60 8.92
N GLU A 162 -15.31 3.48 8.48
CA GLU A 162 -16.50 3.96 9.20
C GLU A 162 -16.70 3.28 10.57
N ASN A 163 -16.20 2.06 10.73
CA ASN A 163 -16.25 1.29 11.98
C ASN A 163 -15.04 1.52 12.91
N CYS A 164 -14.12 2.42 12.55
CA CYS A 164 -13.00 2.77 13.41
C CYS A 164 -13.40 3.75 14.51
N PHE A 165 -13.11 3.39 15.76
CA PHE A 165 -13.32 4.25 16.95
C PHE A 165 -12.03 4.58 17.72
N GLN A 166 -10.88 4.06 17.28
CA GLN A 166 -9.57 4.27 17.91
C GLN A 166 -8.58 4.88 16.91
N ALA A 167 -7.66 5.72 17.40
CA ALA A 167 -6.67 6.39 16.54
C ALA A 167 -5.75 5.41 15.77
N ILE A 168 -5.52 4.20 16.31
CA ILE A 168 -4.69 3.15 15.68
C ILE A 168 -5.42 2.33 14.60
N CYS A 169 -6.72 2.58 14.39
CA CYS A 169 -7.55 1.90 13.40
C CYS A 169 -7.46 2.56 12.01
N TYR A 170 -7.24 3.87 11.95
CA TYR A 170 -7.12 4.64 10.69
C TYR A 170 -5.73 4.49 10.02
N LYS A 171 -5.32 3.25 9.76
CA LYS A 171 -4.04 2.92 9.13
C LYS A 171 -4.22 2.18 7.82
N THR A 172 -3.22 2.28 6.94
CA THR A 172 -3.17 1.46 5.73
C THR A 172 -3.22 -0.02 6.12
N LEU A 173 -4.17 -0.76 5.55
CA LEU A 173 -4.24 -2.20 5.70
C LEU A 173 -3.07 -2.85 4.97
N GLY A 174 -2.50 -3.89 5.55
CA GLY A 174 -1.40 -4.62 4.94
C GLY A 174 -1.85 -5.50 3.78
N LEU A 175 -3.07 -6.02 3.86
CA LEU A 175 -3.79 -6.68 2.78
C LEU A 175 -5.29 -6.49 3.01
N ARG A 176 -6.04 -6.11 1.97
CA ARG A 176 -7.51 -6.10 2.02
C ARG A 176 -8.06 -6.93 0.88
N ILE A 177 -9.02 -7.80 1.19
CA ILE A 177 -9.70 -8.68 0.25
C ILE A 177 -11.18 -8.38 0.37
N TYR A 178 -11.79 -7.83 -0.68
CA TYR A 178 -13.19 -7.41 -0.70
C TYR A 178 -13.92 -8.08 -1.87
N ASN A 179 -15.08 -8.69 -1.61
CA ASN A 179 -15.94 -9.33 -2.62
C ASN A 179 -15.17 -10.17 -3.66
N SER A 180 -14.22 -10.96 -3.18
CA SER A 180 -13.23 -11.70 -3.98
C SER A 180 -13.26 -13.19 -3.64
N THR A 181 -12.87 -14.05 -4.57
CA THR A 181 -12.80 -15.49 -4.34
C THR A 181 -11.52 -16.13 -4.87
N TYR A 182 -11.12 -17.25 -4.27
CA TYR A 182 -9.94 -18.03 -4.66
C TYR A 182 -8.63 -17.22 -4.63
N VAL A 183 -8.40 -16.48 -3.53
CA VAL A 183 -7.14 -15.76 -3.29
C VAL A 183 -6.19 -16.67 -2.51
N LEU A 184 -5.04 -16.99 -3.11
CA LEU A 184 -3.97 -17.75 -2.46
C LEU A 184 -2.74 -16.87 -2.26
N ASN A 185 -2.32 -16.68 -1.01
CA ASN A 185 -1.08 -16.02 -0.67
C ASN A 185 -0.11 -17.03 -0.03
N TYR A 186 1.09 -17.16 -0.60
CA TYR A 186 2.16 -18.02 -0.09
C TYR A 186 3.33 -17.16 0.40
N GLY A 187 3.34 -16.89 1.71
CA GLY A 187 4.28 -16.02 2.38
C GLY A 187 3.85 -14.55 2.32
N ALA A 188 3.54 -13.98 3.49
CA ALA A 188 3.33 -12.54 3.63
C ALA A 188 4.03 -12.01 4.88
N GLY A 189 4.77 -10.92 4.74
CA GLY A 189 5.35 -10.15 5.85
C GLY A 189 4.72 -8.76 5.88
N LEU A 190 3.87 -8.49 6.87
CA LEU A 190 3.05 -7.28 6.93
C LEU A 190 3.30 -6.52 8.25
N TYR A 191 3.92 -5.35 8.20
CA TYR A 191 4.56 -4.77 9.40
C TYR A 191 4.06 -3.35 9.75
N SER A 192 3.75 -3.11 11.03
CA SER A 192 3.42 -1.76 11.53
C SER A 192 4.44 -1.30 12.57
N PHE A 193 5.58 -0.75 12.14
CA PHE A 193 6.71 -0.46 13.02
C PHE A 193 6.57 0.77 13.95
N PHE A 194 5.63 1.66 13.65
CA PHE A 194 5.57 3.00 14.27
C PHE A 194 4.14 3.47 14.53
N ASN A 195 3.98 4.34 15.52
CA ASN A 195 2.84 5.26 15.63
C ASN A 195 3.38 6.70 15.72
N ASN A 196 3.13 7.53 14.72
CA ASN A 196 3.71 8.88 14.59
C ASN A 196 5.24 8.92 14.84
N TYR A 197 6.00 8.04 14.17
CA TYR A 197 7.45 7.84 14.32
C TYR A 197 7.93 7.35 15.71
N ASP A 198 7.03 7.14 16.68
CA ASP A 198 7.34 6.49 17.95
C ASP A 198 7.21 4.96 17.84
N GLN A 199 8.08 4.21 18.52
CA GLN A 199 8.14 2.74 18.47
C GLN A 199 7.70 2.04 19.77
N CYS A 200 7.27 2.78 20.79
CA CYS A 200 6.83 2.19 22.07
C CYS A 200 5.64 1.23 21.89
N CYS A 201 4.85 1.40 20.84
CA CYS A 201 3.74 0.51 20.49
C CYS A 201 4.18 -0.92 20.09
N LEU A 202 5.46 -1.12 19.73
CA LEU A 202 6.03 -2.45 19.50
C LEU A 202 6.08 -3.27 20.80
N LEU A 203 6.33 -2.64 21.95
CA LEU A 203 6.40 -3.31 23.26
C LEU A 203 5.08 -3.98 23.67
N THR A 204 3.99 -3.63 23.01
CA THR A 204 2.63 -4.14 23.26
C THR A 204 2.00 -4.75 22.01
N GLU A 205 2.74 -4.91 20.92
CA GLU A 205 2.25 -5.38 19.61
C GLU A 205 0.99 -4.64 19.12
N ALA A 206 0.91 -3.32 19.36
CA ALA A 206 -0.32 -2.53 19.19
C ALA A 206 -0.06 -1.19 18.48
N CYS A 207 0.83 -1.19 17.48
CA CYS A 207 1.02 -0.04 16.60
C CYS A 207 -0.16 0.17 15.64
N GLN A 208 -0.95 -0.87 15.39
CA GLN A 208 -2.12 -0.86 14.50
C GLN A 208 -3.23 -1.75 15.08
N GLN A 209 -4.48 -1.51 14.72
CA GLN A 209 -5.59 -2.38 15.12
C GLN A 209 -5.60 -3.67 14.27
N ASP A 210 -5.83 -3.53 12.96
CA ASP A 210 -6.03 -4.66 12.02
C ASP A 210 -5.00 -4.61 10.88
N MET A 211 -4.45 -5.78 10.50
CA MET A 211 -3.45 -5.88 9.42
C MET A 211 -4.02 -6.47 8.13
N VAL A 212 -4.76 -7.57 8.21
CA VAL A 212 -5.48 -8.16 7.08
C VAL A 212 -6.98 -8.05 7.31
N GLU A 213 -7.69 -7.43 6.36
CA GLU A 213 -9.16 -7.41 6.35
C GLU A 213 -9.71 -8.22 5.18
N ILE A 214 -10.70 -9.06 5.47
CA ILE A 214 -11.44 -9.87 4.50
C ILE A 214 -12.92 -9.54 4.66
N GLU A 215 -13.57 -9.11 3.59
CA GLU A 215 -14.97 -8.70 3.59
C GLU A 215 -15.71 -9.35 2.42
N LEU A 216 -16.88 -9.93 2.66
CA LEU A 216 -17.76 -10.49 1.62
C LEU A 216 -17.06 -11.49 0.66
N SER A 217 -16.04 -12.20 1.13
CA SER A 217 -15.10 -12.98 0.30
C SER A 217 -15.02 -14.44 0.76
N GLU A 218 -14.82 -15.39 -0.15
CA GLU A 218 -14.81 -16.84 0.13
C GLU A 218 -13.62 -17.54 -0.57
N GLY A 219 -13.22 -18.74 -0.13
CA GLY A 219 -12.04 -19.44 -0.66
C GLY A 219 -10.73 -18.65 -0.54
N ILE A 220 -10.43 -18.10 0.64
CA ILE A 220 -9.22 -17.33 0.92
C ILE A 220 -8.21 -18.19 1.69
N TYR A 221 -6.98 -18.28 1.19
CA TYR A 221 -5.93 -19.13 1.73
C TYR A 221 -4.64 -18.32 1.93
N LEU A 222 -4.20 -18.15 3.18
CA LEU A 222 -2.98 -17.44 3.54
C LEU A 222 -2.02 -18.41 4.24
N TYR A 223 -0.92 -18.75 3.56
CA TYR A 223 0.10 -19.68 4.06
C TYR A 223 1.33 -18.90 4.51
N GLY A 224 1.80 -19.11 5.75
CA GLY A 224 2.96 -18.38 6.29
C GLY A 224 2.72 -16.87 6.37
N LEU A 225 1.58 -16.46 6.94
CA LEU A 225 1.29 -15.05 7.21
C LEU A 225 2.02 -14.63 8.49
N SER A 226 3.01 -13.75 8.36
CA SER A 226 3.65 -13.06 9.48
C SER A 226 3.23 -11.58 9.52
N THR A 227 2.72 -11.13 10.66
CA THR A 227 2.41 -9.72 10.92
C THR A 227 3.31 -9.17 12.03
N LEU A 228 3.45 -7.85 12.14
CA LEU A 228 4.11 -7.22 13.29
C LEU A 228 3.30 -6.04 13.82
N ALA A 229 3.07 -6.06 15.14
CA ALA A 229 2.45 -5.00 15.93
C ALA A 229 1.09 -4.49 15.43
N SER A 230 0.28 -5.39 14.86
CA SER A 230 -1.17 -5.24 14.82
C SER A 230 -1.82 -6.01 15.97
N GLN A 231 -2.96 -5.57 16.48
CA GLN A 231 -3.72 -6.30 17.51
C GLN A 231 -4.38 -7.56 16.92
N SER A 232 -4.92 -7.43 15.70
CA SER A 232 -5.45 -8.52 14.88
C SER A 232 -4.54 -8.75 13.67
N MET A 233 -4.19 -10.02 13.41
CA MET A 233 -3.51 -10.43 12.20
C MET A 233 -4.50 -10.49 11.04
N VAL A 234 -5.68 -11.08 11.27
CA VAL A 234 -6.75 -11.28 10.29
C VAL A 234 -8.12 -11.01 10.92
N THR A 235 -8.86 -10.11 10.28
CA THR A 235 -10.22 -9.70 10.63
C THR A 235 -11.14 -10.00 9.43
N VAL A 236 -12.25 -10.69 9.68
CA VAL A 236 -13.21 -11.12 8.64
C VAL A 236 -14.59 -10.57 8.97
N ASP A 237 -15.21 -9.84 8.02
CA ASP A 237 -16.49 -9.13 8.20
C ASP A 237 -16.56 -8.38 9.54
N TYR A 238 -15.53 -7.55 9.79
CA TYR A 238 -15.30 -6.77 11.01
C TYR A 238 -15.12 -7.58 12.32
N THR A 239 -14.97 -8.91 12.22
CA THR A 239 -14.71 -9.79 13.37
C THR A 239 -13.24 -10.22 13.38
N ALA A 240 -12.47 -9.81 14.39
CA ALA A 240 -11.09 -10.24 14.56
C ALA A 240 -11.03 -11.76 14.84
N LEU A 241 -10.62 -12.55 13.84
CA LEU A 241 -10.55 -14.01 13.95
C LEU A 241 -9.18 -14.49 14.42
N VAL A 242 -8.12 -13.76 14.09
CA VAL A 242 -6.74 -14.16 14.37
C VAL A 242 -6.05 -13.08 15.20
N PRO A 243 -6.18 -13.11 16.55
CA PRO A 243 -5.51 -12.15 17.42
C PRO A 243 -3.99 -12.40 17.47
N SER A 244 -3.20 -11.35 17.36
CA SER A 244 -1.73 -11.46 17.24
C SER A 244 -1.07 -12.05 18.49
N LEU A 245 -1.55 -11.70 19.69
CA LEU A 245 -1.03 -12.22 20.96
C LEU A 245 -1.18 -13.74 21.14
N ALA A 246 -2.02 -14.41 20.34
CA ALA A 246 -2.15 -15.88 20.35
C ALA A 246 -1.12 -16.58 19.44
N ASN A 247 -0.38 -15.82 18.60
CA ASN A 247 0.44 -16.32 17.51
C ASN A 247 1.88 -15.75 17.54
N LEU A 248 2.39 -15.39 18.73
CA LEU A 248 3.73 -14.82 18.91
C LEU A 248 4.83 -15.75 18.38
N ASP A 249 5.76 -15.20 17.61
CA ASP A 249 6.98 -15.83 17.09
C ASP A 249 8.22 -15.11 17.69
N THR A 250 9.41 -15.33 17.14
CA THR A 250 10.68 -14.74 17.58
C THR A 250 10.75 -13.21 17.50
N PHE A 251 9.92 -12.58 16.67
CA PHE A 251 9.83 -11.13 16.51
C PHE A 251 8.46 -10.71 15.96
N CYS A 252 8.01 -11.36 14.88
CA CYS A 252 6.66 -11.19 14.34
C CYS A 252 5.63 -12.03 15.13
N GLN A 253 4.38 -11.98 14.70
CA GLN A 253 3.36 -12.98 14.97
C GLN A 253 3.14 -13.77 13.68
N THR A 254 3.05 -15.10 13.75
CA THR A 254 3.04 -15.97 12.56
C THR A 254 1.91 -16.99 12.62
N VAL A 255 1.10 -17.02 11.56
CA VAL A 255 0.11 -18.06 11.30
C VAL A 255 0.60 -18.91 10.12
N ALA A 256 0.81 -20.20 10.38
CA ALA A 256 1.29 -21.13 9.36
C ALA A 256 0.26 -21.33 8.22
N ILE A 257 -1.03 -21.40 8.57
CA ILE A 257 -2.15 -21.58 7.63
C ILE A 257 -3.38 -20.84 8.18
N PHE A 258 -3.97 -19.98 7.37
CA PHE A 258 -5.32 -19.46 7.53
C PHE A 258 -6.14 -19.86 6.30
N GLU A 259 -7.30 -20.49 6.51
CA GLU A 259 -8.23 -20.88 5.46
C GLU A 259 -9.62 -20.35 5.83
N TYR A 260 -10.22 -19.59 4.91
CA TYR A 260 -11.61 -19.13 4.99
C TYR A 260 -12.33 -19.62 3.75
N ALA A 261 -13.10 -20.71 3.92
CA ALA A 261 -13.75 -21.44 2.84
C ALA A 261 -15.02 -20.72 2.36
#